data_AF-A0A4Q3RVN7-F1
#
_entry.id   AF-A0A4Q3RVN7-F1
#
_cell.length_a   1.000
_cell.length_b   1.000
_cell.length_c   1.000
_cell.angle_alpha   90.00
_cell.angle_beta   90.00
_cell.angle_gamma   90.00
#
_symmetry.space_group_name_H-M   'P 1'
#
loop_
_entity.id
_entity.type
_entity.pdbx_description
1 polymer ?
#
loop_
_entity_poly.entity_id
_entity_poly.type
_entity_poly.pdbx_seq_one_letter_code
_entity_poly.pdbx_strand_id
1 'polypeptide(L)'
;MKKLALCFLLTSSTILLNAQSNQQQHKSVDEFVVKVGALDSQNVAQITEALTLGFSDKQQKARAIFYWIANNIALDAKAIKINDQRKILPEEVIKNRKATGLGFAKLFQEMSSLANIRCLVVDGYVKNNIDDLNEPADEVNHAWNVVQLGPSPDLWYYVDAARAAGALDKKMSIFEKDFTSAYFFANRALFNLNHFPDNSAWQLGPGPKGIKEFYSLPLFYNAAFLYDIKKPTPATGFIKTKSKAKVNFSIPYGAPGASTVELVIGTGRQQQKPEAMNFNLTGGAIVFSYQFKTEDSYPVRVVIDGKPVLEYMVESSE
;
A
#
# COMPACT_ATOMS: atom_id res chain seq x y z
N MET A 1 57.67 -9.85 1.58
CA MET A 1 56.29 -9.99 2.13
C MET A 1 55.91 -8.69 2.83
N LYS A 2 55.22 -7.76 2.14
CA LYS A 2 54.62 -6.55 2.73
C LYS A 2 53.11 -6.62 2.45
N LYS A 3 52.32 -6.38 3.51
CA LYS A 3 50.87 -6.54 3.58
C LYS A 3 50.15 -5.57 2.62
N LEU A 4 49.20 -6.11 1.85
CA LEU A 4 48.19 -5.34 1.13
C LEU A 4 47.04 -5.05 2.11
N ALA A 5 46.76 -3.77 2.38
CA ALA A 5 45.53 -3.35 3.02
C ALA A 5 44.47 -3.17 1.93
N LEU A 6 43.35 -3.89 2.02
CA LEU A 6 42.19 -3.67 1.16
C LEU A 6 41.01 -3.22 2.03
N CYS A 7 40.63 -1.95 1.85
CA CYS A 7 39.45 -1.33 2.40
C CYS A 7 38.19 -2.07 1.92
N PHE A 8 37.34 -2.50 2.86
CA PHE A 8 35.95 -2.87 2.60
C PHE A 8 35.08 -2.14 3.62
N LEU A 9 34.68 -0.92 3.26
CA LEU A 9 33.67 -0.13 3.97
C LEU A 9 32.94 0.72 2.93
N LEU A 10 31.97 0.12 2.21
CA LEU A 10 31.03 0.83 1.35
C LEU A 10 29.91 -0.10 0.83
N THR A 11 29.02 -0.57 1.72
CA THR A 11 27.76 -1.20 1.27
C THR A 11 26.55 -0.84 2.13
N SER A 12 26.60 0.25 2.91
CA SER A 12 25.42 0.70 3.69
C SER A 12 24.79 2.00 3.16
N SER A 13 25.36 2.61 2.11
CA SER A 13 24.92 3.90 1.56
C SER A 13 23.99 3.78 0.35
N THR A 14 23.86 2.61 -0.28
CA THR A 14 23.08 2.42 -1.51
C THR A 14 21.58 2.23 -1.28
N ILE A 15 21.16 1.87 -0.06
CA ILE A 15 19.75 1.56 0.24
C ILE A 15 18.97 2.84 0.61
N LEU A 16 19.60 3.78 1.33
CA LEU A 16 18.97 5.07 1.70
C LEU A 16 18.66 5.97 0.49
N LEU A 17 19.39 5.80 -0.62
CA LEU A 17 19.13 6.55 -1.84
C LEU A 17 17.81 6.14 -2.53
N ASN A 18 17.33 4.90 -2.40
CA ASN A 18 16.23 4.39 -3.24
C ASN A 18 14.81 4.78 -2.76
N ALA A 19 14.59 4.98 -1.45
CA ALA A 19 13.27 5.34 -0.93
C ALA A 19 13.00 6.85 -1.06
N GLN A 20 14.00 7.69 -0.75
CA GLN A 20 13.95 9.14 -1.01
C GLN A 20 14.04 9.46 -2.52
N SER A 21 14.70 8.61 -3.33
CA SER A 21 14.77 8.86 -4.78
C SER A 21 13.43 8.75 -5.47
N ASN A 22 12.54 7.80 -5.12
CA ASN A 22 11.31 7.61 -5.89
C ASN A 22 10.36 8.82 -5.80
N GLN A 23 10.10 9.35 -4.60
CA GLN A 23 9.23 10.53 -4.45
C GLN A 23 9.87 11.80 -5.04
N GLN A 24 11.20 11.93 -4.93
CA GLN A 24 11.92 13.07 -5.50
C GLN A 24 12.09 12.97 -7.03
N GLN A 25 12.14 11.75 -7.58
CA GLN A 25 12.24 11.46 -9.01
C GLN A 25 10.96 11.80 -9.77
N HIS A 26 9.80 11.72 -9.13
CA HIS A 26 8.51 11.97 -9.78
C HIS A 26 7.97 13.38 -9.58
N LYS A 27 8.58 14.19 -8.71
CA LYS A 27 8.10 15.52 -8.32
C LYS A 27 7.81 16.44 -9.51
N SER A 28 8.69 16.47 -10.51
CA SER A 28 8.49 17.32 -11.69
C SER A 28 7.29 16.90 -12.55
N VAL A 29 7.01 15.60 -12.63
CA VAL A 29 5.83 15.06 -13.32
C VAL A 29 4.57 15.43 -12.54
N ASP A 30 4.57 15.23 -11.22
CA ASP A 30 3.44 15.57 -10.35
C ASP A 30 3.11 17.07 -10.43
N GLU A 31 4.12 17.95 -10.37
CA GLU A 31 3.96 19.40 -10.52
C GLU A 31 3.39 19.78 -11.90
N PHE A 32 3.78 19.07 -12.96
CA PHE A 32 3.20 19.24 -14.28
C PHE A 32 1.71 18.85 -14.28
N VAL A 33 1.35 17.69 -13.73
CA VAL A 33 -0.05 17.24 -13.67
C VAL A 33 -0.92 18.21 -12.85
N VAL A 34 -0.41 18.75 -11.74
CA VAL A 34 -1.11 19.79 -10.97
C VAL A 34 -1.42 21.02 -11.83
N LYS A 35 -0.47 21.45 -12.68
CA LYS A 35 -0.69 22.59 -13.60
C LYS A 35 -1.70 22.28 -14.71
N VAL A 36 -1.75 21.04 -15.19
CA VAL A 36 -2.75 20.59 -16.17
C VAL A 36 -4.17 20.63 -15.57
N GLY A 37 -4.32 20.30 -14.29
CA GLY A 37 -5.58 20.38 -13.56
C GLY A 37 -6.54 19.20 -13.80
N ALA A 38 -7.80 19.37 -13.39
CA ALA A 38 -8.79 18.29 -13.31
C ALA A 38 -9.44 17.89 -14.65
N LEU A 39 -9.37 18.77 -15.66
CA LEU A 39 -9.88 18.52 -17.01
C LEU A 39 -11.34 18.01 -17.04
N ASP A 40 -12.24 18.69 -16.33
CA ASP A 40 -13.61 18.22 -16.07
C ASP A 40 -14.48 18.04 -17.32
N SER A 41 -14.18 18.78 -18.39
CA SER A 41 -14.93 18.75 -19.66
C SER A 41 -14.35 17.81 -20.73
N GLN A 42 -13.27 17.09 -20.41
CA GLN A 42 -12.51 16.30 -21.37
C GLN A 42 -12.85 14.81 -21.27
N ASN A 43 -12.75 14.09 -22.40
CA ASN A 43 -12.89 12.64 -22.43
C ASN A 43 -11.57 11.92 -22.07
N VAL A 44 -11.61 10.60 -21.93
CA VAL A 44 -10.45 9.76 -21.54
C VAL A 44 -9.23 10.03 -22.42
N ALA A 45 -9.42 10.12 -23.75
CA ALA A 45 -8.33 10.33 -24.70
C ALA A 45 -7.70 11.72 -24.58
N GLN A 46 -8.53 12.77 -24.49
CA GLN A 46 -8.06 14.15 -24.32
C GLN A 46 -7.30 14.35 -23.00
N ILE A 47 -7.79 13.74 -21.92
CA ILE A 47 -7.10 13.74 -20.62
C ILE A 47 -5.74 13.04 -20.75
N THR A 48 -5.72 11.85 -21.36
CA THR A 48 -4.48 11.09 -21.54
C THR A 48 -3.45 11.86 -22.36
N GLU A 49 -3.86 12.45 -23.48
CA GLU A 49 -2.98 13.24 -24.33
C GLU A 49 -2.41 14.44 -23.57
N ALA A 50 -3.25 15.22 -22.87
CA ALA A 50 -2.83 16.36 -22.08
C ALA A 50 -1.80 15.98 -20.99
N LEU A 51 -1.92 14.79 -20.40
CA LEU A 51 -1.01 14.30 -19.36
C LEU A 51 0.30 13.74 -19.91
N THR A 52 0.34 13.27 -21.16
CA THR A 52 1.44 12.42 -21.65
C THR A 52 2.22 13.00 -22.82
N LEU A 53 1.66 13.98 -23.56
CA LEU A 53 2.26 14.55 -24.77
C LEU A 53 3.65 15.16 -24.51
N GLY A 54 3.85 15.77 -23.33
CA GLY A 54 5.11 16.41 -22.94
C GLY A 54 6.23 15.45 -22.51
N PHE A 55 5.95 14.14 -22.43
CA PHE A 55 6.92 13.14 -21.95
C PHE A 55 7.27 12.16 -23.06
N SER A 56 8.55 11.86 -23.24
CA SER A 56 9.01 10.78 -24.13
C SER A 56 9.14 9.45 -23.40
N ASP A 57 9.43 9.49 -22.10
CA ASP A 57 9.63 8.32 -21.26
C ASP A 57 8.31 7.69 -20.77
N LYS A 58 8.20 6.35 -20.89
CA LYS A 58 7.00 5.60 -20.49
C LYS A 58 6.77 5.64 -18.98
N GLN A 59 7.83 5.66 -18.17
CA GLN A 59 7.69 5.77 -16.73
C GLN A 59 7.08 7.14 -16.34
N GLN A 60 7.55 8.24 -16.93
CA GLN A 60 6.95 9.57 -16.72
C GLN A 60 5.49 9.63 -17.17
N LYS A 61 5.15 9.07 -18.33
CA LYS A 61 3.74 8.98 -18.78
C LYS A 61 2.87 8.18 -17.82
N ALA A 62 3.32 6.99 -17.41
CA ALA A 62 2.62 6.17 -16.42
C ALA A 62 2.45 6.91 -15.09
N ARG A 63 3.47 7.66 -14.66
CA ARG A 63 3.42 8.49 -13.46
C ARG A 63 2.36 9.59 -13.58
N ALA A 64 2.33 10.30 -14.71
CA ALA A 64 1.38 11.37 -14.93
C ALA A 64 -0.07 10.85 -14.87
N ILE A 65 -0.34 9.74 -15.54
CA ILE A 65 -1.65 9.05 -15.51
C ILE A 65 -2.00 8.61 -14.08
N PHE A 66 -1.10 7.90 -13.40
CA PHE A 66 -1.30 7.42 -12.04
C PHE A 66 -1.64 8.57 -11.08
N TYR A 67 -0.81 9.62 -11.09
CA TYR A 67 -0.95 10.76 -10.20
C TYR A 67 -2.26 11.50 -10.45
N TRP A 68 -2.62 11.69 -11.73
CA TRP A 68 -3.87 12.33 -12.10
C TRP A 68 -5.08 11.52 -11.61
N ILE A 69 -5.11 10.20 -11.86
CA ILE A 69 -6.22 9.33 -11.44
C ILE A 69 -6.37 9.36 -9.91
N ALA A 70 -5.27 9.11 -9.18
CA ALA A 70 -5.28 9.06 -7.72
C ALA A 70 -5.72 10.39 -7.07
N ASN A 71 -5.58 11.51 -7.79
CA ASN A 71 -5.98 12.82 -7.29
C ASN A 71 -7.34 13.32 -7.76
N ASN A 72 -7.90 12.77 -8.84
CA ASN A 72 -9.13 13.27 -9.47
C ASN A 72 -10.30 12.27 -9.43
N ILE A 73 -10.06 11.01 -9.06
CA ILE A 73 -11.09 9.98 -8.89
C ILE A 73 -11.19 9.61 -7.41
N ALA A 74 -12.40 9.61 -6.87
CA ALA A 74 -12.68 9.17 -5.51
C ALA A 74 -13.15 7.72 -5.44
N LEU A 75 -12.96 7.05 -4.30
CA LEU A 75 -13.57 5.74 -4.08
C LEU A 75 -15.10 5.87 -3.98
N ASP A 76 -15.83 5.03 -4.73
CA ASP A 76 -17.28 4.93 -4.61
C ASP A 76 -17.66 3.99 -3.46
N ALA A 77 -17.78 4.56 -2.26
CA ALA A 77 -18.09 3.81 -1.04
C ALA A 77 -19.37 2.96 -1.17
N LYS A 78 -20.40 3.48 -1.86
CA LYS A 78 -21.66 2.76 -2.04
C LYS A 78 -21.46 1.55 -2.95
N ALA A 79 -20.77 1.73 -4.07
CA ALA A 79 -20.51 0.66 -5.01
C ALA A 79 -19.60 -0.42 -4.39
N ILE A 80 -18.54 -0.01 -3.69
CA ILE A 80 -17.61 -0.93 -3.02
C ILE A 80 -18.34 -1.77 -1.97
N LYS A 81 -19.17 -1.14 -1.12
CA LYS A 81 -19.88 -1.83 -0.03
C LYS A 81 -20.81 -2.96 -0.50
N ILE A 82 -21.35 -2.86 -1.71
CA ILE A 82 -22.28 -3.84 -2.27
C ILE A 82 -21.68 -4.63 -3.46
N ASN A 83 -20.37 -4.51 -3.69
CA ASN A 83 -19.66 -5.07 -4.84
C ASN A 83 -20.30 -4.72 -6.21
N ASP A 84 -20.77 -3.48 -6.39
CA ASP A 84 -21.41 -3.03 -7.64
C ASP A 84 -20.38 -2.62 -8.70
N GLN A 85 -20.30 -3.41 -9.76
CA GLN A 85 -19.35 -3.22 -10.86
C GLN A 85 -19.97 -2.60 -12.13
N ARG A 86 -21.17 -2.01 -12.05
CA ARG A 86 -21.87 -1.48 -13.25
C ARG A 86 -21.24 -0.21 -13.83
N LYS A 87 -20.52 0.59 -13.03
CA LYS A 87 -19.96 1.90 -13.42
C LYS A 87 -18.44 1.93 -13.50
N ILE A 88 -17.84 0.85 -14.01
CA ILE A 88 -16.37 0.67 -14.04
C ILE A 88 -15.74 0.98 -15.40
N LEU A 89 -16.54 1.31 -16.42
CA LEU A 89 -16.00 1.67 -17.74
C LEU A 89 -15.27 3.03 -17.65
N PRO A 90 -14.11 3.21 -18.31
CA PRO A 90 -13.31 4.43 -18.22
C PRO A 90 -14.12 5.72 -18.40
N GLU A 91 -15.06 5.75 -19.35
CA GLU A 91 -15.92 6.90 -19.65
C GLU A 91 -16.86 7.22 -18.48
N GLU A 92 -17.42 6.19 -17.86
CA GLU A 92 -18.27 6.34 -16.66
C GLU A 92 -17.44 6.76 -15.45
N VAL A 93 -16.20 6.29 -15.30
CA VAL A 93 -15.30 6.74 -14.23
C VAL A 93 -14.96 8.22 -14.38
N ILE A 94 -14.59 8.67 -15.59
CA ILE A 94 -14.31 10.10 -15.87
C ILE A 94 -15.56 10.96 -15.64
N LYS A 95 -16.73 10.50 -16.07
CA LYS A 95 -18.00 11.22 -15.90
C LYS A 95 -18.43 11.32 -14.45
N ASN A 96 -18.32 10.23 -13.68
CA ASN A 96 -18.80 10.19 -12.29
C ASN A 96 -17.74 10.68 -11.28
N ARG A 97 -16.46 10.74 -11.68
CA ARG A 97 -15.29 11.03 -10.83
C ARG A 97 -15.20 10.13 -9.59
N LYS A 98 -15.78 8.94 -9.68
CA LYS A 98 -15.85 7.93 -8.63
C LYS A 98 -15.80 6.53 -9.22
N ALA A 99 -15.15 5.61 -8.53
CA ALA A 99 -15.05 4.21 -8.96
C ALA A 99 -14.75 3.22 -7.81
N THR A 100 -15.00 1.94 -8.07
CA THR A 100 -14.42 0.81 -7.31
C THR A 100 -12.96 0.58 -7.74
N GLY A 101 -12.20 -0.27 -7.03
CA GLY A 101 -10.83 -0.63 -7.42
C GLY A 101 -10.71 -1.09 -8.87
N LEU A 102 -11.66 -1.87 -9.36
CA LEU A 102 -11.73 -2.30 -10.76
C LEU A 102 -11.94 -1.14 -11.74
N GLY A 103 -12.77 -0.15 -11.41
CA GLY A 103 -12.94 1.04 -12.25
C GLY A 103 -11.68 1.89 -12.31
N PHE A 104 -10.95 2.06 -11.19
CA PHE A 104 -9.63 2.70 -11.19
C PHE A 104 -8.64 1.94 -12.08
N ALA A 105 -8.58 0.61 -11.94
CA ALA A 105 -7.64 -0.22 -12.67
C ALA A 105 -7.93 -0.23 -14.19
N LYS A 106 -9.21 -0.25 -14.59
CA LYS A 106 -9.64 -0.14 -15.99
C LYS A 106 -9.33 1.22 -16.59
N LEU A 107 -9.58 2.31 -15.85
CA LEU A 107 -9.22 3.65 -16.30
C LEU A 107 -7.71 3.78 -16.51
N PHE A 108 -6.91 3.32 -15.55
CA PHE A 108 -5.45 3.36 -15.67
C PHE A 108 -4.94 2.51 -16.84
N GLN A 109 -5.53 1.33 -17.07
CA GLN A 109 -5.22 0.49 -18.22
C GLN A 109 -5.54 1.17 -19.56
N GLU A 110 -6.72 1.77 -19.70
CA GLU A 110 -7.14 2.45 -20.93
C GLU A 110 -6.23 3.65 -21.25
N MET A 111 -5.98 4.50 -20.26
CA MET A 111 -5.07 5.65 -20.42
C MET A 111 -3.63 5.18 -20.72
N SER A 112 -3.19 4.06 -20.12
CA SER A 112 -1.88 3.47 -20.43
C SER A 112 -1.81 2.96 -21.87
N SER A 113 -2.88 2.31 -22.36
CA SER A 113 -2.99 1.83 -23.74
C SER A 113 -2.87 2.97 -24.75
N LEU A 114 -3.63 4.06 -24.53
CA LEU A 114 -3.57 5.30 -25.32
C LEU A 114 -2.17 5.95 -25.30
N ALA A 115 -1.42 5.77 -24.20
CA ALA A 115 -0.04 6.23 -24.06
C ALA A 115 1.02 5.22 -24.58
N ASN A 116 0.60 4.12 -25.22
CA ASN A 116 1.44 3.03 -25.72
C ASN A 116 2.27 2.33 -24.60
N ILE A 117 1.65 2.12 -23.45
CA ILE A 117 2.20 1.45 -22.28
C ILE A 117 1.43 0.15 -22.07
N ARG A 118 2.15 -0.97 -22.03
CA ARG A 118 1.53 -2.27 -21.76
C ARG A 118 1.11 -2.33 -20.30
N CYS A 119 -0.19 -2.46 -20.08
CA CYS A 119 -0.81 -2.47 -18.76
C CYS A 119 -1.89 -3.55 -18.69
N LEU A 120 -1.90 -4.31 -17.60
CA LEU A 120 -2.91 -5.34 -17.35
C LEU A 120 -3.60 -5.07 -16.02
N VAL A 121 -4.90 -5.30 -15.96
CA VAL A 121 -5.67 -5.36 -14.72
C VAL A 121 -5.40 -6.71 -14.05
N VAL A 122 -5.21 -6.68 -12.74
CA VAL A 122 -5.05 -7.85 -11.89
C VAL A 122 -6.14 -7.80 -10.83
N ASP A 123 -6.99 -8.81 -10.83
CA ASP A 123 -8.01 -9.04 -9.83
C ASP A 123 -7.41 -9.78 -8.61
N GLY A 124 -7.91 -9.49 -7.42
CA GLY A 124 -7.49 -10.19 -6.22
C GLY A 124 -8.09 -9.67 -4.93
N TYR A 125 -7.29 -9.79 -3.88
CA TYR A 125 -7.73 -9.70 -2.51
C TYR A 125 -6.89 -8.71 -1.71
N VAL A 126 -7.58 -7.95 -0.87
CA VAL A 126 -7.02 -7.06 0.12
C VAL A 126 -7.78 -7.22 1.43
N LYS A 127 -7.13 -6.87 2.55
CA LYS A 127 -7.79 -6.69 3.84
C LYS A 127 -8.13 -5.22 3.99
N ASN A 128 -9.40 -4.89 4.21
CA ASN A 128 -9.90 -3.54 4.39
C ASN A 128 -9.99 -3.14 5.87
N ASN A 129 -10.20 -4.12 6.75
CA ASN A 129 -10.35 -3.87 8.18
C ASN A 129 -9.80 -5.05 8.99
N ILE A 130 -9.77 -4.90 10.31
CA ILE A 130 -9.17 -5.89 11.22
C ILE A 130 -10.02 -7.18 11.33
N ASP A 131 -11.32 -7.09 11.06
CA ASP A 131 -12.25 -8.21 11.12
C ASP A 131 -12.06 -9.16 9.91
N ASP A 132 -11.34 -8.72 8.87
CA ASP A 132 -10.96 -9.57 7.75
C ASP A 132 -9.83 -10.57 8.12
N LEU A 133 -9.17 -10.44 9.28
CA LEU A 133 -8.09 -11.36 9.67
C LEU A 133 -8.60 -12.80 9.85
N ASN A 134 -7.92 -13.75 9.19
CA ASN A 134 -8.33 -15.16 9.11
C ASN A 134 -9.70 -15.42 8.47
N GLU A 135 -10.32 -14.41 7.86
CA GLU A 135 -11.63 -14.51 7.19
C GLU A 135 -11.46 -14.22 5.69
N PRO A 136 -11.04 -15.20 4.86
CA PRO A 136 -10.92 -15.02 3.42
C PRO A 136 -12.24 -14.56 2.79
N ALA A 137 -12.17 -13.56 1.90
CA ALA A 137 -13.35 -13.14 1.15
C ALA A 137 -13.77 -14.24 0.16
N ASP A 138 -15.10 -14.45 0.04
CA ASP A 138 -15.68 -15.41 -0.90
C ASP A 138 -15.49 -15.01 -2.36
N GLU A 139 -15.38 -13.70 -2.62
CA GLU A 139 -15.22 -13.11 -3.95
C GLU A 139 -14.02 -12.15 -3.97
N VAL A 140 -13.47 -11.93 -5.17
CA VAL A 140 -12.50 -10.85 -5.43
C VAL A 140 -13.06 -9.53 -4.91
N ASN A 141 -12.29 -8.84 -4.08
CA ASN A 141 -12.72 -7.60 -3.43
C ASN A 141 -11.90 -6.38 -3.84
N HIS A 142 -10.90 -6.55 -4.72
CA HIS A 142 -10.08 -5.45 -5.22
C HIS A 142 -9.40 -5.78 -6.55
N ALA A 143 -8.95 -4.74 -7.25
CA ALA A 143 -8.17 -4.87 -8.46
C ALA A 143 -7.14 -3.74 -8.58
N TRP A 144 -6.01 -4.04 -9.19
CA TRP A 144 -4.90 -3.12 -9.44
C TRP A 144 -4.29 -3.36 -10.82
N ASN A 145 -3.16 -2.73 -11.12
CA ASN A 145 -2.48 -2.88 -12.39
C ASN A 145 -1.06 -3.44 -12.24
N VAL A 146 -0.62 -4.12 -13.29
CA VAL A 146 0.80 -4.34 -13.58
C VAL A 146 1.16 -3.65 -14.88
N VAL A 147 2.34 -3.02 -14.92
CA VAL A 147 2.84 -2.34 -16.13
C VAL A 147 4.19 -2.87 -16.56
N GLN A 148 4.40 -2.86 -17.87
CA GLN A 148 5.68 -3.19 -18.50
C GLN A 148 6.13 -1.99 -19.34
N LEU A 149 7.27 -1.41 -18.95
CA LEU A 149 7.78 -0.15 -19.51
C LEU A 149 8.83 -0.35 -20.60
N GLY A 150 9.53 -1.50 -20.58
CA GLY A 150 10.64 -1.81 -21.47
C GLY A 150 10.40 -3.06 -22.31
N PRO A 151 11.41 -3.48 -23.09
CA PRO A 151 11.31 -4.66 -23.94
C PRO A 151 11.44 -5.98 -23.18
N SER A 152 11.87 -5.95 -21.91
CA SER A 152 11.98 -7.15 -21.08
C SER A 152 10.58 -7.73 -20.82
N PRO A 153 10.29 -8.96 -21.29
CA PRO A 153 8.97 -9.58 -21.13
C PRO A 153 8.63 -9.87 -19.67
N ASP A 154 9.63 -9.93 -18.79
CA ASP A 154 9.49 -10.37 -17.39
C ASP A 154 9.53 -9.22 -16.39
N LEU A 155 9.89 -8.00 -16.83
CA LEU A 155 10.00 -6.85 -15.95
C LEU A 155 8.67 -6.10 -15.83
N TRP A 156 7.87 -6.51 -14.86
CA TRP A 156 6.60 -5.90 -14.49
C TRP A 156 6.69 -5.09 -13.20
N TYR A 157 5.87 -4.05 -13.10
CA TYR A 157 5.78 -3.19 -11.93
C TYR A 157 4.33 -3.07 -11.44
N TYR A 158 4.13 -3.11 -10.12
CA TYR A 158 2.81 -2.87 -9.53
C TYR A 158 2.44 -1.39 -9.60
N VAL A 159 1.17 -1.14 -9.91
CA VAL A 159 0.54 0.18 -9.81
C VAL A 159 -0.85 -0.01 -9.20
N ASP A 160 -1.16 0.70 -8.13
CA ASP A 160 -2.52 0.75 -7.57
C ASP A 160 -2.96 2.20 -7.34
N ALA A 161 -3.69 2.76 -8.31
CA ALA A 161 -4.20 4.12 -8.23
C ALA A 161 -5.35 4.29 -7.23
N ALA A 162 -6.09 3.22 -6.90
CA ALA A 162 -7.19 3.27 -5.96
C ALA A 162 -6.66 3.38 -4.52
N ARG A 163 -5.70 2.52 -4.14
CA ARG A 163 -5.01 2.59 -2.84
C ARG A 163 -4.15 3.83 -2.70
N ALA A 164 -3.63 4.35 -3.82
CA ALA A 164 -2.93 5.63 -3.84
C ALA A 164 -3.84 6.83 -3.59
N ALA A 165 -5.14 6.77 -3.93
CA ALA A 165 -6.06 7.90 -3.78
C ALA A 165 -6.42 8.14 -2.31
N GLY A 166 -6.50 7.08 -1.52
CA GLY A 166 -6.88 7.12 -0.11
C GLY A 166 -7.59 5.85 0.31
N ALA A 167 -8.43 5.95 1.34
CA ALA A 167 -9.16 4.82 1.90
C ALA A 167 -10.61 5.20 2.21
N LEU A 168 -11.43 4.20 2.49
CA LEU A 168 -12.74 4.44 3.11
C LEU A 168 -12.59 4.43 4.63
N ASP A 169 -13.47 5.15 5.32
CA ASP A 169 -13.60 5.08 6.76
C ASP A 169 -13.92 3.65 7.23
N LYS A 170 -13.77 3.36 8.53
CA LYS A 170 -14.04 2.01 9.08
C LYS A 170 -15.43 1.48 8.75
N LYS A 171 -16.43 2.35 8.53
CA LYS A 171 -17.81 1.96 8.15
C LYS A 171 -18.02 1.77 6.65
N MET A 172 -16.97 1.91 5.84
CA MET A 172 -16.99 1.78 4.38
C MET A 172 -18.03 2.72 3.74
N SER A 173 -18.10 3.96 4.22
CA SER A 173 -19.18 4.90 3.92
C SER A 173 -18.69 6.27 3.43
N ILE A 174 -17.50 6.70 3.87
CA ILE A 174 -16.90 7.98 3.53
C ILE A 174 -15.52 7.72 2.93
N PHE A 175 -15.24 8.33 1.78
CA PHE A 175 -13.90 8.35 1.20
C PHE A 175 -13.05 9.43 1.87
N GLU A 176 -11.91 9.03 2.41
CA GLU A 176 -10.89 9.90 2.99
C GLU A 176 -9.69 9.93 2.04
N LYS A 177 -9.45 11.11 1.45
CA LYS A 177 -8.31 11.32 0.56
C LYS A 177 -7.01 11.32 1.36
N ASP A 178 -6.09 10.44 1.01
CA ASP A 178 -4.76 10.31 1.63
C ASP A 178 -3.79 9.86 0.55
N PHE A 179 -3.39 10.81 -0.31
CA PHE A 179 -2.57 10.45 -1.47
C PHE A 179 -1.23 9.88 -1.03
N THR A 180 -0.87 8.69 -1.55
CA THR A 180 0.45 8.11 -1.36
C THR A 180 1.07 7.66 -2.67
N SER A 181 2.28 8.17 -2.92
CA SER A 181 3.09 7.84 -4.09
C SER A 181 3.60 6.38 -4.06
N ALA A 182 3.53 5.71 -2.90
CA ALA A 182 4.21 4.44 -2.70
C ALA A 182 3.56 3.25 -3.42
N TYR A 183 2.33 3.42 -3.92
CA TYR A 183 1.67 2.45 -4.81
C TYR A 183 2.03 2.62 -6.29
N PHE A 184 2.90 3.57 -6.65
CA PHE A 184 3.48 3.63 -7.99
C PHE A 184 4.82 2.91 -8.00
N PHE A 185 4.88 1.77 -8.71
CA PHE A 185 6.02 0.85 -8.72
C PHE A 185 6.36 0.38 -7.30
N ALA A 186 5.32 -0.03 -6.59
CA ALA A 186 5.39 -0.45 -5.21
C ALA A 186 6.45 -1.54 -4.99
N ASN A 187 7.07 -1.52 -3.80
CA ASN A 187 7.95 -2.60 -3.38
C ASN A 187 7.19 -3.92 -3.43
N ARG A 188 7.66 -4.84 -4.29
CA ARG A 188 7.04 -6.15 -4.55
C ARG A 188 6.80 -6.97 -3.28
N ALA A 189 7.79 -7.04 -2.39
CA ALA A 189 7.70 -7.87 -1.19
C ALA A 189 6.65 -7.32 -0.21
N LEU A 190 6.60 -6.00 -0.03
CA LEU A 190 5.58 -5.37 0.81
C LEU A 190 4.19 -5.40 0.15
N PHE A 191 4.12 -5.15 -1.16
CA PHE A 191 2.87 -5.21 -1.92
C PHE A 191 2.19 -6.58 -1.75
N ASN A 192 2.95 -7.68 -1.83
CA ASN A 192 2.43 -9.04 -1.65
C ASN A 192 2.03 -9.38 -0.20
N LEU A 193 2.43 -8.59 0.80
CA LEU A 193 1.91 -8.72 2.18
C LEU A 193 0.55 -8.03 2.34
N ASN A 194 0.23 -7.08 1.46
CA ASN A 194 -0.97 -6.25 1.52
C ASN A 194 -2.01 -6.59 0.43
N HIS A 195 -1.56 -7.16 -0.69
CA HIS A 195 -2.37 -7.58 -1.85
C HIS A 195 -2.07 -9.04 -2.19
N PHE A 196 -3.10 -9.80 -2.53
CA PHE A 196 -2.97 -11.19 -2.97
C PHE A 196 -3.72 -11.39 -4.29
N PRO A 197 -3.05 -11.73 -5.40
CA PRO A 197 -3.71 -11.88 -6.70
C PRO A 197 -4.56 -13.15 -6.75
N ASP A 198 -5.71 -13.08 -7.40
CA ASP A 198 -6.55 -14.26 -7.69
C ASP A 198 -5.79 -15.24 -8.61
N ASN A 199 -5.07 -14.71 -9.60
CA ASN A 199 -4.13 -15.48 -10.41
C ASN A 199 -2.69 -15.30 -9.93
N SER A 200 -2.13 -16.34 -9.33
CA SER A 200 -0.75 -16.36 -8.80
C SER A 200 0.35 -16.01 -9.81
N ALA A 201 0.10 -16.10 -11.12
CA ALA A 201 1.04 -15.63 -12.14
C ALA A 201 1.34 -14.12 -12.03
N TRP A 202 0.45 -13.35 -11.40
CA TRP A 202 0.62 -11.92 -11.15
C TRP A 202 1.20 -11.59 -9.77
N GLN A 203 1.68 -12.59 -9.02
CA GLN A 203 2.49 -12.36 -7.83
C GLN A 203 3.95 -12.10 -8.23
N LEU A 204 4.35 -10.83 -8.25
CA LEU A 204 5.69 -10.39 -8.60
C LEU A 204 6.57 -10.55 -7.37
N GLY A 205 7.36 -11.62 -7.30
CA GLY A 205 8.35 -11.84 -6.23
C GLY A 205 7.81 -12.54 -4.97
N PRO A 206 8.53 -12.45 -3.84
CA PRO A 206 8.18 -13.17 -2.61
C PRO A 206 6.86 -12.70 -2.01
N GLY A 207 6.06 -13.64 -1.49
CA GLY A 207 4.75 -13.37 -0.92
C GLY A 207 4.16 -14.61 -0.24
N PRO A 208 2.96 -14.50 0.35
CA PRO A 208 2.23 -15.65 0.88
C PRO A 208 1.97 -16.68 -0.24
N LYS A 209 1.95 -17.97 0.12
CA LYS A 209 1.79 -19.07 -0.85
C LYS A 209 0.33 -19.37 -1.19
N GLY A 210 -0.61 -18.81 -0.44
CA GLY A 210 -2.04 -19.01 -0.65
C GLY A 210 -2.87 -18.04 0.16
N ILE A 211 -4.15 -17.96 -0.19
CA ILE A 211 -5.10 -16.99 0.38
C ILE A 211 -5.20 -17.11 1.91
N LYS A 212 -5.19 -18.32 2.47
CA LYS A 212 -5.20 -18.53 3.93
C LYS A 212 -3.98 -17.93 4.63
N GLU A 213 -2.78 -18.08 4.04
CA GLU A 213 -1.57 -17.45 4.59
C GLU A 213 -1.68 -15.92 4.51
N PHE A 214 -2.15 -15.38 3.38
CA PHE A 214 -2.35 -13.95 3.21
C PHE A 214 -3.29 -13.34 4.26
N TYR A 215 -4.44 -13.98 4.51
CA TYR A 215 -5.41 -13.53 5.50
C TYR A 215 -4.95 -13.73 6.94
N SER A 216 -3.94 -14.59 7.17
CA SER A 216 -3.29 -14.74 8.48
C SER A 216 -2.29 -13.63 8.81
N LEU A 217 -1.83 -12.85 7.82
CA LEU A 217 -0.90 -11.72 8.03
C LEU A 217 -1.60 -10.54 8.72
N PRO A 218 -0.88 -9.68 9.46
CA PRO A 218 -1.47 -8.46 10.02
C PRO A 218 -2.05 -7.54 8.93
N LEU A 219 -2.90 -6.61 9.36
CA LEU A 219 -3.37 -5.54 8.49
C LEU A 219 -2.25 -4.51 8.30
N PHE A 220 -1.94 -4.18 7.05
CA PHE A 220 -0.95 -3.16 6.69
C PHE A 220 -1.67 -1.89 6.22
N TYR A 221 -1.28 -0.74 6.76
CA TYR A 221 -1.81 0.56 6.37
C TYR A 221 -0.93 1.25 5.33
N ASN A 222 -1.42 2.33 4.70
CA ASN A 222 -0.68 3.11 3.71
C ASN A 222 0.70 3.55 4.22
N ALA A 223 0.83 3.91 5.50
CA ALA A 223 2.11 4.30 6.06
C ALA A 223 3.13 3.16 6.08
N ALA A 224 2.72 1.89 6.04
CA ALA A 224 3.65 0.77 5.90
C ALA A 224 4.50 0.89 4.63
N PHE A 225 3.92 1.42 3.54
CA PHE A 225 4.65 1.67 2.31
C PHE A 225 5.56 2.90 2.39
N LEU A 226 5.19 3.91 3.20
CA LEU A 226 6.05 5.08 3.45
C LEU A 226 7.34 4.70 4.19
N TYR A 227 7.25 3.75 5.13
CA TYR A 227 8.41 3.26 5.90
C TYR A 227 9.10 2.04 5.26
N ASP A 228 8.62 1.57 4.10
CA ASP A 228 9.07 0.33 3.45
C ASP A 228 9.15 -0.84 4.45
N ILE A 229 8.05 -1.02 5.19
CA ILE A 229 7.92 -2.08 6.19
C ILE A 229 8.05 -3.45 5.52
N LYS A 230 8.77 -4.35 6.18
CA LYS A 230 8.92 -5.73 5.75
C LYS A 230 8.12 -6.64 6.68
N LYS A 231 8.10 -7.94 6.39
CA LYS A 231 7.36 -8.93 7.19
C LYS A 231 7.70 -8.79 8.69
N PRO A 232 6.74 -8.39 9.55
CA PRO A 232 7.01 -8.12 10.96
C PRO A 232 7.02 -9.40 11.79
N THR A 233 7.41 -9.26 13.04
CA THR A 233 7.16 -10.19 14.14
C THR A 233 6.28 -9.48 15.18
N PRO A 234 5.18 -10.07 15.66
CA PRO A 234 4.59 -11.35 15.23
C PRO A 234 4.22 -11.38 13.74
N ALA A 235 4.43 -12.53 13.09
CA ALA A 235 4.20 -12.67 11.65
C ALA A 235 2.71 -12.85 11.30
N THR A 236 1.91 -13.29 12.26
CA THR A 236 0.46 -13.46 12.13
C THR A 236 -0.26 -12.26 12.71
N GLY A 237 -1.35 -11.84 12.07
CA GLY A 237 -2.24 -10.77 12.52
C GLY A 237 -2.98 -11.13 13.80
N PHE A 238 -3.24 -12.42 14.04
CA PHE A 238 -3.81 -12.90 15.29
C PHE A 238 -2.68 -13.28 16.27
N ILE A 239 -2.66 -12.65 17.44
CA ILE A 239 -1.69 -12.86 18.50
C ILE A 239 -2.42 -13.45 19.70
N LYS A 240 -2.09 -14.69 20.07
CA LYS A 240 -2.54 -15.30 21.33
C LYS A 240 -1.42 -15.15 22.36
N THR A 241 -1.74 -14.59 23.52
CA THR A 241 -0.77 -14.35 24.60
C THR A 241 -1.39 -14.57 25.98
N LYS A 242 -0.54 -14.68 27.00
CA LYS A 242 -0.97 -14.64 28.39
C LYS A 242 -0.89 -13.22 28.95
N SER A 243 -1.77 -12.88 29.89
CA SER A 243 -1.82 -11.57 30.56
C SER A 243 -0.55 -11.25 31.35
N LYS A 244 0.20 -12.29 31.73
CA LYS A 244 1.50 -12.22 32.43
C LYS A 244 2.71 -12.24 31.49
N ALA A 245 2.52 -12.47 30.18
CA ALA A 245 3.60 -12.61 29.22
C ALA A 245 3.81 -11.34 28.37
N LYS A 246 5.05 -11.07 27.98
CA LYS A 246 5.38 -10.02 27.02
C LYS A 246 5.35 -10.59 25.60
N VAL A 247 4.71 -9.86 24.70
CA VAL A 247 4.81 -10.06 23.25
C VAL A 247 5.94 -9.17 22.74
N ASN A 248 6.84 -9.76 21.95
CA ASN A 248 7.95 -9.03 21.33
C ASN A 248 7.56 -8.64 19.91
N PHE A 249 7.75 -7.37 19.58
CA PHE A 249 7.55 -6.81 18.26
C PHE A 249 8.90 -6.52 17.61
N SER A 250 9.06 -6.95 16.36
CA SER A 250 10.19 -6.59 15.50
C SER A 250 9.64 -6.22 14.13
N ILE A 251 9.82 -4.96 13.74
CA ILE A 251 9.25 -4.41 12.51
C ILE A 251 10.41 -3.91 11.65
N PRO A 252 10.91 -4.74 10.71
CA PRO A 252 11.97 -4.32 9.80
C PRO A 252 11.43 -3.26 8.84
N TYR A 253 12.25 -2.25 8.55
CA TYR A 253 11.86 -1.08 7.74
C TYR A 253 12.98 -0.71 6.74
N GLY A 254 12.65 0.11 5.74
CA GLY A 254 13.59 0.51 4.68
C GLY A 254 14.09 1.97 4.74
N ALA A 255 13.53 2.78 5.66
CA ALA A 255 13.75 4.21 5.92
C ALA A 255 12.56 5.10 5.49
N PRO A 256 12.28 6.21 6.19
CA PRO A 256 13.03 6.79 7.31
C PRO A 256 12.92 5.98 8.62
N GLY A 257 13.80 6.26 9.59
CA GLY A 257 13.66 5.70 10.95
C GLY A 257 12.40 6.20 11.66
N ALA A 258 12.03 5.54 12.75
CA ALA A 258 10.93 5.98 13.62
C ALA A 258 11.43 6.94 14.70
N SER A 259 10.72 8.06 14.90
CA SER A 259 10.95 8.98 16.03
C SER A 259 10.04 8.65 17.20
N THR A 260 8.81 8.25 16.93
CA THR A 260 7.88 7.73 17.93
C THR A 260 7.28 6.41 17.51
N VAL A 261 7.01 5.56 18.49
CA VAL A 261 6.26 4.32 18.32
C VAL A 261 5.21 4.26 19.43
N GLU A 262 3.96 4.07 19.05
CA GLU A 262 2.84 4.00 19.98
C GLU A 262 2.00 2.75 19.70
N LEU A 263 1.39 2.20 20.76
CA LEU A 263 0.31 1.24 20.64
C LEU A 263 -1.02 1.91 20.90
N VAL A 264 -1.99 1.68 20.00
CA VAL A 264 -3.39 2.06 20.19
C VAL A 264 -4.20 0.79 20.35
N ILE A 265 -4.82 0.63 21.52
CA ILE A 265 -5.54 -0.60 21.91
C ILE A 265 -7.04 -0.33 21.92
N GLY A 266 -7.83 -1.20 21.28
CA GLY A 266 -9.28 -1.08 21.17
C GLY A 266 -9.73 -0.12 20.07
N THR A 267 -11.06 0.03 19.90
CA THR A 267 -11.64 0.93 18.88
C THR A 267 -12.82 1.72 19.44
N GLY A 268 -13.12 2.86 18.81
CA GLY A 268 -14.28 3.69 19.16
C GLY A 268 -14.24 4.12 20.63
N ARG A 269 -15.35 3.91 21.36
CA ARG A 269 -15.45 4.28 22.78
C ARG A 269 -14.58 3.44 23.72
N GLN A 270 -14.16 2.25 23.28
CA GLN A 270 -13.29 1.36 24.04
C GLN A 270 -11.81 1.58 23.73
N GLN A 271 -11.48 2.51 22.82
CA GLN A 271 -10.10 2.82 22.49
C GLN A 271 -9.41 3.48 23.68
N GLN A 272 -8.28 2.91 24.08
CA GLN A 272 -7.42 3.46 25.12
C GLN A 272 -6.62 4.65 24.59
N LYS A 273 -6.07 5.46 25.49
CA LYS A 273 -5.11 6.49 25.09
C LYS A 273 -3.89 5.81 24.44
N PRO A 274 -3.34 6.37 23.34
CA PRO A 274 -2.11 5.84 22.76
C PRO A 274 -1.00 5.72 23.82
N GLU A 275 -0.36 4.56 23.87
CA GLU A 275 0.74 4.30 24.80
C GLU A 275 2.07 4.36 24.06
N ALA A 276 2.94 5.27 24.47
CA ALA A 276 4.28 5.42 23.90
C ALA A 276 5.16 4.22 24.28
N MET A 277 5.76 3.58 23.27
CA MET A 277 6.60 2.41 23.46
C MET A 277 8.05 2.80 23.72
N ASN A 278 8.70 2.11 24.65
CA ASN A 278 10.16 2.11 24.74
C ASN A 278 10.70 1.18 23.65
N PHE A 279 11.14 1.74 22.53
CA PHE A 279 11.61 1.00 21.36
C PHE A 279 13.10 1.24 21.10
N ASN A 280 13.72 0.27 20.44
CA ASN A 280 15.10 0.36 19.95
C ASN A 280 15.10 0.20 18.43
N LEU A 281 16.03 0.90 17.77
CA LEU A 281 16.35 0.69 16.35
C LEU A 281 17.56 -0.23 16.28
N THR A 282 17.34 -1.52 16.05
CA THR A 282 18.41 -2.53 16.04
C THR A 282 18.32 -3.37 14.77
N GLY A 283 19.43 -3.50 14.04
CA GLY A 283 19.50 -4.37 12.84
C GLY A 283 18.56 -3.95 11.70
N GLY A 284 18.21 -2.66 11.59
CA GLY A 284 17.24 -2.19 10.58
C GLY A 284 15.78 -2.52 10.92
N ALA A 285 15.48 -2.75 12.20
CA ALA A 285 14.13 -2.98 12.70
C ALA A 285 13.82 -2.11 13.92
N ILE A 286 12.54 -1.75 14.04
CA ILE A 286 11.95 -1.18 15.25
C ILE A 286 11.60 -2.35 16.16
N VAL A 287 12.16 -2.36 17.38
CA VAL A 287 12.00 -3.46 18.34
C VAL A 287 11.48 -2.94 19.66
N PHE A 288 10.39 -3.50 20.15
CA PHE A 288 9.81 -3.22 21.46
C PHE A 288 9.07 -4.45 22.00
N SER A 289 8.67 -4.42 23.27
CA SER A 289 7.87 -5.49 23.87
C SER A 289 6.71 -4.91 24.67
N TYR A 290 5.57 -5.59 24.66
CA TYR A 290 4.38 -5.15 25.39
C TYR A 290 3.72 -6.31 26.14
N GLN A 291 3.18 -6.05 27.33
CA GLN A 291 2.42 -7.02 28.11
C GLN A 291 0.94 -6.63 28.13
N PHE A 292 0.11 -7.45 27.48
CA PHE A 292 -1.33 -7.24 27.34
C PHE A 292 -2.08 -7.70 28.60
N LYS A 293 -2.18 -6.82 29.61
CA LYS A 293 -2.69 -7.18 30.95
C LYS A 293 -4.20 -7.43 31.01
N THR A 294 -4.98 -6.83 30.11
CA THR A 294 -6.43 -7.01 30.05
C THR A 294 -6.76 -8.30 29.31
N GLU A 295 -7.44 -9.22 30.00
CA GLU A 295 -7.94 -10.48 29.44
C GLU A 295 -9.19 -10.22 28.59
N ASP A 296 -9.00 -10.19 27.28
CA ASP A 296 -10.04 -9.97 26.28
C ASP A 296 -9.43 -10.19 24.87
N SER A 297 -10.26 -10.08 23.83
CA SER A 297 -9.84 -10.01 22.43
C SER A 297 -10.07 -8.61 21.89
N TYR A 298 -9.00 -7.91 21.49
CA TYR A 298 -9.10 -6.55 20.99
C TYR A 298 -8.08 -6.23 19.88
N PRO A 299 -8.43 -5.30 18.98
CA PRO A 299 -7.50 -4.79 17.98
C PRO A 299 -6.39 -3.97 18.64
N VAL A 300 -5.17 -4.12 18.13
CA VAL A 300 -3.98 -3.40 18.56
C VAL A 300 -3.26 -2.86 17.33
N ARG A 301 -3.17 -1.53 17.27
CA ARG A 301 -2.53 -0.82 16.18
C ARG A 301 -1.15 -0.34 16.58
N VAL A 302 -0.17 -0.59 15.72
CA VAL A 302 1.17 -0.01 15.82
C VAL A 302 1.18 1.27 15.01
N VAL A 303 1.51 2.37 15.69
CA VAL A 303 1.57 3.73 15.12
C VAL A 303 3.02 4.21 15.15
N ILE A 304 3.52 4.70 14.02
CA ILE A 304 4.87 5.25 13.87
C ILE A 304 4.74 6.71 13.44
N ASP A 305 5.37 7.63 14.18
CA ASP A 305 5.29 9.08 13.96
C ASP A 305 3.85 9.59 13.74
N GLY A 306 2.91 9.07 14.54
CA GLY A 306 1.49 9.42 14.47
C GLY A 306 0.71 8.76 13.31
N LYS A 307 1.35 7.90 12.51
CA LYS A 307 0.72 7.19 11.39
C LYS A 307 0.52 5.71 11.69
N PRO A 308 -0.69 5.16 11.50
CA PRO A 308 -0.93 3.74 11.65
C PRO A 308 -0.18 2.96 10.57
N VAL A 309 0.53 1.91 10.97
CA VAL A 309 1.39 1.12 10.07
C VAL A 309 0.96 -0.35 10.02
N LEU A 310 0.70 -0.95 11.19
CA LEU A 310 0.24 -2.33 11.32
C LEU A 310 -0.93 -2.40 12.30
N GLU A 311 -1.81 -3.38 12.13
CA GLU A 311 -2.82 -3.72 13.14
C GLU A 311 -2.98 -5.24 13.26
N TYR A 312 -3.15 -5.66 14.50
CA TYR A 312 -3.26 -7.05 14.95
C TYR A 312 -4.56 -7.22 15.72
N MET A 313 -5.07 -8.44 15.77
CA MET A 313 -6.04 -8.87 16.78
C MET A 313 -5.27 -9.58 17.90
N VAL A 314 -5.37 -9.09 19.13
CA VAL A 314 -4.71 -9.71 20.29
C VAL A 314 -5.77 -10.35 21.18
N GLU A 315 -5.59 -11.64 21.46
CA GLU A 315 -6.34 -12.40 22.46
C GLU A 315 -5.40 -12.63 23.65
N SER A 316 -5.70 -11.98 24.77
CA SER A 316 -4.97 -12.17 26.03
C SER A 316 -5.82 -12.98 27.00
N SER A 317 -5.21 -14.00 27.61
CA SER A 317 -5.85 -14.93 28.56
C SER A 317 -4.93 -15.20 29.75
N GLU A 318 -5.36 -15.94 30.77
CA GLU A 318 -4.53 -16.24 31.95
C GLU A 318 -3.27 -17.09 31.68
#